data_AF-A0A3P8E4P0-F1
#
_entry.id   AF-A0A3P8E4P0-F1
#
_cell.length_a   1.000
_cell.length_b   1.000
_cell.length_c   1.000
_cell.angle_alpha   90.00
_cell.angle_beta   90.00
_cell.angle_gamma   90.00
#
_symmetry.space_group_name_H-M   'P 1'
#
loop_
_entity.id
_entity.type
_entity.pdbx_description
1 polymer ?
#
loop_
_entity_poly.entity_id
_entity_poly.type
_entity_poly.pdbx_seq_one_letter_code
_entity_poly.pdbx_strand_id
1 'polypeptide(L)'
;MHLHNEELLKPLEERASWVKESHGEFTVEPVRQFGFHTTTCCGYIPMNNSWSSSWEDFYTRQRLKPQVEMVLAKTGDKELEYLWPQLEKKISSFFTDCQDIKPALLHGDLWGGNVAETKDGPVIFDPASFYGHSEFEFGILTLFGGFSRPFFEAYRKLIPKSKGFDSRLPLYQLFHYLNHWNHFGAGYRGSSLSILRSLVK
;
A
#
# COMPACT_ATOMS: atom_id res chain seq x y z
N MET A 1 -1.40 -2.00 13.45
CA MET A 1 -0.77 -2.83 12.40
C MET A 1 0.57 -2.26 11.94
N HIS A 2 0.63 -1.01 11.44
CA HIS A 2 1.83 -0.51 10.76
C HIS A 2 3.09 -0.39 11.64
N LEU A 3 2.94 -0.09 12.93
CA LEU A 3 4.07 0.00 13.89
C LEU A 3 4.51 -1.37 14.43
N HIS A 4 3.68 -2.42 14.31
CA HIS A 4 3.93 -3.68 14.99
C HIS A 4 5.25 -4.32 14.53
N ASN A 5 5.49 -4.39 13.22
CA ASN A 5 6.74 -4.94 12.70
C ASN A 5 7.96 -4.06 13.03
N GLU A 6 7.77 -2.74 13.10
CA GLU A 6 8.83 -1.82 13.52
C GLU A 6 9.21 -2.02 15.00
N GLU A 7 8.24 -2.22 15.88
CA GLU A 7 8.45 -2.61 17.27
C GLU A 7 9.20 -3.94 17.36
N LEU A 8 8.82 -4.91 16.52
CA LEU A 8 9.51 -6.19 16.37
C LEU A 8 10.88 -6.10 15.70
N LEU A 9 11.32 -4.95 15.19
CA LEU A 9 12.68 -4.76 14.67
C LEU A 9 13.63 -4.18 15.73
N LYS A 10 13.10 -3.62 16.83
CA LYS A 10 13.89 -3.03 17.92
C LYS A 10 14.67 -4.09 18.70
N PRO A 11 15.85 -3.77 19.28
CA PRO A 11 16.62 -4.71 20.10
C PRO A 11 15.82 -5.32 21.26
N LEU A 12 16.13 -6.55 21.65
CA LEU A 12 15.43 -7.29 22.72
C LEU A 12 15.45 -6.56 24.06
N GLU A 13 16.52 -5.83 24.36
CA GLU A 13 16.67 -5.02 25.59
C GLU A 13 15.62 -3.90 25.69
N GLU A 14 15.20 -3.33 24.56
CA GLU A 14 14.11 -2.34 24.50
C GLU A 14 12.74 -3.00 24.67
N ARG A 15 12.58 -4.27 24.28
CA ARG A 15 11.34 -5.05 24.42
C ARG A 15 11.15 -5.65 25.81
N ALA A 16 12.24 -5.98 26.50
CA ALA A 16 12.21 -6.59 27.83
C ALA A 16 11.61 -5.67 28.91
N SER A 17 11.53 -4.36 28.66
CA SER A 17 10.88 -3.40 29.57
C SER A 17 9.34 -3.48 29.58
N TRP A 18 8.73 -4.26 28.67
CA TRP A 18 7.27 -4.30 28.45
C TRP A 18 6.58 -5.57 28.96
N VAL A 19 7.25 -6.40 29.76
CA VAL A 19 6.66 -7.69 30.22
C VAL A 19 5.49 -7.46 31.17
N LYS A 20 4.27 -7.49 30.62
CA LYS A 20 3.09 -8.00 31.31
C LYS A 20 2.51 -9.16 30.50
N GLU A 21 2.60 -10.33 31.12
CA GLU A 21 1.89 -11.58 30.86
C GLU A 21 1.95 -12.17 29.44
N SER A 22 2.70 -13.27 29.34
CA SER A 22 2.76 -14.14 28.17
C SER A 22 1.42 -14.84 27.95
N HIS A 23 0.65 -14.38 26.96
CA HIS A 23 -0.41 -15.18 26.36
C HIS A 23 0.15 -15.98 25.18
N GLY A 24 0.49 -17.25 25.42
CA GLY A 24 0.63 -18.30 24.39
C GLY A 24 1.89 -18.26 23.50
N GLU A 25 2.48 -19.44 23.31
CA GLU A 25 3.71 -19.76 22.58
C GLU A 25 3.72 -19.40 21.07
N PHE A 26 3.77 -18.13 20.70
CA PHE A 26 4.18 -17.72 19.36
C PHE A 26 5.17 -16.57 19.43
N THR A 27 6.46 -16.86 19.21
CA THR A 27 7.47 -15.83 18.94
C THR A 27 7.27 -15.32 17.52
N VAL A 28 6.71 -14.11 17.38
CA VAL A 28 6.57 -13.45 16.07
C VAL A 28 7.92 -12.85 15.68
N GLU A 29 8.53 -13.42 14.64
CA GLU A 29 9.78 -12.92 14.08
C GLU A 29 9.57 -11.65 13.24
N PRO A 30 10.50 -10.67 13.30
CA PRO A 30 10.41 -9.50 12.45
C PRO A 30 10.56 -9.82 10.96
N VAL A 31 9.78 -9.12 10.14
CA VAL A 31 9.86 -9.18 8.69
C VAL A 31 10.76 -8.05 8.18
N ARG A 32 11.80 -8.43 7.41
CA ARG A 32 12.81 -7.48 6.88
C ARG A 32 12.66 -7.22 5.36
N GLN A 33 11.70 -7.86 4.72
CA GLN A 33 11.46 -7.78 3.28
C GLN A 33 10.02 -7.37 3.00
N PHE A 34 9.78 -6.84 1.81
CA PHE A 34 8.45 -6.53 1.31
C PHE A 34 7.85 -7.75 0.62
N GLY A 35 6.56 -7.99 0.81
CA GLY A 35 5.89 -9.19 0.30
C GLY A 35 5.04 -9.86 1.36
N PHE A 36 4.72 -11.13 1.11
CA PHE A 36 3.91 -11.93 2.01
C PHE A 36 4.18 -13.41 1.76
N HIS A 37 3.95 -14.24 2.78
CA HIS A 37 4.19 -15.67 2.70
C HIS A 37 3.28 -16.42 1.72
N THR A 38 2.18 -15.79 1.29
CA THR A 38 1.24 -16.32 0.32
C THR A 38 0.76 -15.23 -0.64
N THR A 39 0.26 -15.64 -1.81
CA THR A 39 -0.48 -14.76 -2.71
C THR A 39 -1.77 -14.32 -2.03
N THR A 40 -1.96 -13.00 -1.92
CA THR A 40 -3.24 -12.40 -1.53
C THR A 40 -3.93 -11.82 -2.76
N CYS A 41 -5.20 -11.45 -2.63
CA CYS A 41 -5.97 -10.85 -3.73
C CYS A 41 -6.48 -9.47 -3.32
N CYS A 42 -6.50 -8.52 -4.25
CA CYS A 42 -7.22 -7.26 -4.11
C CYS A 42 -8.46 -7.32 -5.02
N GLY A 43 -9.63 -7.52 -4.42
CA GLY A 43 -10.77 -8.11 -5.13
C GLY A 43 -10.42 -9.53 -5.61
N TYR A 44 -10.79 -9.89 -6.84
CA TYR A 44 -10.40 -11.19 -7.44
C TYR A 44 -9.00 -11.19 -8.08
N ILE A 45 -8.28 -10.06 -8.13
CA ILE A 45 -6.99 -9.98 -8.81
C ILE A 45 -5.88 -10.42 -7.86
N PRO A 46 -5.12 -11.49 -8.19
CA PRO A 46 -4.02 -11.95 -7.36
C PRO A 46 -2.86 -10.94 -7.38
N MET A 47 -2.25 -10.73 -6.22
CA MET A 47 -1.06 -9.91 -6.04
C MET A 47 0.17 -10.79 -5.86
N ASN A 48 1.18 -10.60 -6.71
CA ASN A 48 2.47 -11.22 -6.50
C ASN A 48 3.10 -10.67 -5.21
N ASN A 49 3.32 -11.55 -4.24
CA ASN A 49 3.85 -11.22 -2.93
C ASN A 49 5.24 -11.81 -2.68
N SER A 50 5.92 -12.25 -3.74
CA SER A 50 7.27 -12.78 -3.65
C SER A 50 8.19 -11.77 -2.98
N TRP A 51 8.93 -12.23 -1.98
CA TRP A 51 9.75 -11.37 -1.12
C TRP A 51 10.75 -10.54 -1.92
N SER A 52 10.85 -9.25 -1.59
CA SER A 52 11.80 -8.30 -2.17
C SER A 52 12.47 -7.48 -1.07
N SER A 53 13.76 -7.19 -1.24
CA SER A 53 14.51 -6.30 -0.35
C SER A 53 14.32 -4.81 -0.67
N SER A 54 13.75 -4.46 -1.83
CA SER A 54 13.55 -3.07 -2.25
C SER A 54 12.07 -2.77 -2.42
N TRP A 55 11.58 -1.77 -1.69
CA TRP A 55 10.18 -1.33 -1.81
C TRP A 55 9.90 -0.77 -3.19
N GLU A 56 10.82 0.03 -3.74
CA GLU A 56 10.69 0.63 -5.06
C GLU A 56 10.52 -0.45 -6.14
N ASP A 57 11.40 -1.46 -6.12
CA ASP A 57 11.34 -2.56 -7.08
C ASP A 57 10.07 -3.40 -6.89
N PHE A 58 9.74 -3.73 -5.65
CA PHE A 58 8.52 -4.46 -5.30
C PHE A 58 7.27 -3.73 -5.80
N TYR A 59 7.16 -2.44 -5.50
CA TYR A 59 6.01 -1.63 -5.86
C TYR A 59 5.90 -1.44 -7.38
N THR A 60 7.02 -1.15 -8.04
CA THR A 60 7.03 -0.97 -9.50
C THR A 60 6.66 -2.26 -10.23
N ARG A 61 7.37 -3.36 -9.92
CA ARG A 61 7.26 -4.62 -10.68
C ARG A 61 6.13 -5.53 -10.23
N GLN A 62 5.77 -5.51 -8.95
CA GLN A 62 4.78 -6.44 -8.38
C GLN A 62 3.46 -5.76 -7.99
N ARG A 63 3.35 -4.43 -8.09
CA ARG A 63 2.07 -3.71 -7.90
C ARG A 63 1.61 -2.97 -9.14
N LEU A 64 2.37 -1.99 -9.62
CA LEU A 64 1.93 -1.14 -10.74
C LEU A 64 1.99 -1.86 -12.09
N LYS A 65 3.15 -2.44 -12.44
CA LYS A 65 3.37 -3.06 -13.75
C LYS A 65 2.33 -4.13 -14.11
N PRO A 66 1.98 -5.09 -13.22
CA PRO A 66 0.97 -6.10 -13.54
C PRO A 66 -0.42 -5.51 -13.80
N GLN A 67 -0.78 -4.44 -13.07
CA GLN A 67 -2.06 -3.76 -13.28
C GLN A 67 -2.11 -3.06 -14.64
N VAL A 68 -1.02 -2.40 -15.03
CA VAL A 68 -0.90 -1.76 -16.35
C VAL A 68 -0.94 -2.81 -17.47
N GLU A 69 -0.13 -3.86 -17.37
CA GLU A 69 -0.08 -4.94 -18.36
C GLU A 69 -1.46 -5.60 -18.54
N MET A 70 -2.19 -5.81 -17.45
CA MET A 70 -3.55 -6.35 -17.51
C MET A 70 -4.53 -5.41 -18.21
N VAL A 71 -4.48 -4.10 -17.94
CA VAL A 71 -5.33 -3.13 -18.64
C VAL A 71 -4.98 -3.09 -20.12
N LEU A 72 -3.69 -3.05 -20.47
CA LEU A 72 -3.22 -3.02 -21.87
C LEU A 72 -3.64 -4.28 -22.62
N ALA A 73 -3.50 -5.46 -22.00
CA ALA A 73 -3.92 -6.72 -22.60
C ALA A 73 -5.44 -6.77 -22.85
N LYS A 74 -6.25 -6.21 -21.96
CA LYS A 74 -7.72 -6.18 -22.09
C LYS A 74 -8.24 -5.12 -23.08
N THR A 75 -7.58 -3.97 -23.15
CA THR A 75 -8.16 -2.77 -23.77
C THR A 75 -7.34 -2.19 -24.93
N GLY A 76 -6.04 -2.47 -25.00
CA GLY A 76 -5.13 -1.83 -25.96
C GLY A 76 -5.04 -0.31 -25.81
N ASP A 77 -5.28 0.23 -24.61
CA ASP A 77 -5.36 1.68 -24.39
C ASP A 77 -4.06 2.41 -24.77
N LYS A 78 -4.13 3.22 -25.83
CA LYS A 78 -2.97 3.91 -26.42
C LYS A 78 -2.37 4.98 -25.54
N GLU A 79 -3.17 5.62 -24.69
CA GLU A 79 -2.67 6.65 -23.81
C GLU A 79 -1.91 6.04 -22.62
N LEU A 80 -2.42 4.95 -22.05
CA LEU A 80 -1.72 4.16 -21.05
C LEU A 80 -0.41 3.58 -21.60
N GLU A 81 -0.44 3.01 -22.81
CA GLU A 81 0.72 2.46 -23.52
C GLU A 81 1.82 3.52 -23.69
N TYR A 82 1.44 4.77 -23.99
CA TYR A 82 2.34 5.89 -24.16
C TYR A 82 2.90 6.45 -22.83
N LEU A 83 2.06 6.58 -21.80
CA LEU A 83 2.42 7.24 -20.54
C LEU A 83 3.15 6.32 -19.56
N TRP A 84 2.84 5.02 -19.53
CA TRP A 84 3.44 4.09 -18.56
C TRP A 84 4.98 4.06 -18.61
N PRO A 85 5.65 3.91 -19.78
CA PRO A 85 7.11 3.86 -19.84
C PRO A 85 7.78 5.16 -19.34
N GLN A 86 7.07 6.29 -19.41
CA GLN A 86 7.55 7.57 -18.90
C GLN A 86 7.47 7.62 -17.37
N LEU A 87 6.35 7.14 -16.80
CA LEU A 87 6.22 7.02 -15.36
C LEU A 87 7.20 6.00 -14.79
N GLU A 88 7.32 4.81 -15.39
CA GLU A 88 8.18 3.72 -14.92
C GLU A 88 9.63 4.20 -14.71
N LYS A 89 10.16 5.03 -15.62
CA LYS A 89 11.50 5.65 -15.50
C LYS A 89 11.61 6.68 -14.38
N LYS A 90 10.50 7.31 -13.98
CA LYS A 90 10.44 8.35 -12.94
C LYS A 90 10.16 7.78 -11.55
N ILE A 91 9.65 6.54 -11.41
CA ILE A 91 9.21 6.01 -10.10
C ILE A 91 10.31 6.10 -9.04
N SER A 92 11.56 5.78 -9.38
CA SER A 92 12.71 5.89 -8.48
C SER A 92 12.86 7.28 -7.84
N SER A 93 12.57 8.34 -8.61
CA SER A 93 12.70 9.72 -8.13
C SER A 93 11.78 10.05 -6.96
N PHE A 94 10.61 9.41 -6.87
CA PHE A 94 9.63 9.61 -5.79
C PHE A 94 10.11 9.06 -4.43
N PHE A 95 11.12 8.20 -4.44
CA PHE A 95 11.66 7.52 -3.27
C PHE A 95 13.04 8.03 -2.82
N THR A 96 13.66 8.94 -3.58
CA THR A 96 15.01 9.46 -3.28
C THR A 96 15.14 10.10 -1.89
N ASP A 97 14.10 10.82 -1.46
CA ASP A 97 13.99 11.47 -0.15
C ASP A 97 13.41 10.55 0.95
N CYS A 98 13.25 9.25 0.68
CA CYS A 98 12.58 8.27 1.55
C CYS A 98 13.45 7.00 1.67
N GLN A 99 14.57 7.09 2.40
CA GLN A 99 15.61 6.04 2.41
C GLN A 99 15.43 4.95 3.47
N ASP A 100 14.52 5.11 4.44
CA ASP A 100 14.30 4.12 5.53
C ASP A 100 12.85 3.59 5.50
N ILE A 101 12.44 3.04 4.36
CA ILE A 101 11.14 2.40 4.23
C ILE A 101 11.21 1.05 4.96
N LYS A 102 10.49 0.92 6.08
CA LYS A 102 10.37 -0.32 6.82
C LYS A 102 9.13 -1.10 6.37
N PRO A 103 9.20 -2.44 6.23
CA PRO A 103 8.03 -3.24 5.92
C PRO A 103 6.99 -3.14 7.05
N ALA A 104 5.82 -2.59 6.74
CA ALA A 104 4.68 -2.51 7.62
C ALA A 104 3.62 -3.51 7.14
N LEU A 105 2.97 -4.23 8.07
CA LEU A 105 1.82 -5.06 7.72
C LEU A 105 0.66 -4.17 7.31
N LEU A 106 0.26 -4.24 6.04
CA LEU A 106 -0.83 -3.46 5.45
C LEU A 106 -2.13 -4.26 5.47
N HIS A 107 -3.25 -3.54 5.55
CA HIS A 107 -4.55 -4.10 5.18
C HIS A 107 -4.61 -4.29 3.66
N GLY A 108 -4.11 -3.31 2.90
CA GLY A 108 -3.94 -3.37 1.45
C GLY A 108 -5.18 -2.99 0.64
N ASP A 109 -6.35 -2.92 1.29
CA ASP A 109 -7.61 -2.43 0.71
C ASP A 109 -8.50 -1.73 1.75
N LEU A 110 -7.93 -0.85 2.59
CA LEU A 110 -8.65 -0.23 3.70
C LEU A 110 -9.44 1.03 3.27
N TRP A 111 -10.67 0.84 2.81
CA TRP A 111 -11.60 1.93 2.48
C TRP A 111 -12.87 1.85 3.31
N GLY A 112 -13.76 2.86 3.19
CA GLY A 112 -15.00 2.93 3.95
C GLY A 112 -15.90 1.70 3.86
N GLY A 113 -15.81 0.91 2.77
CA GLY A 113 -16.53 -0.36 2.63
C GLY A 113 -15.97 -1.52 3.45
N ASN A 114 -14.71 -1.44 3.88
CA ASN A 114 -13.96 -2.50 4.57
C ASN A 114 -13.74 -2.21 6.06
N VAL A 115 -14.53 -1.28 6.61
CA VAL A 115 -14.52 -0.92 8.03
C VAL A 115 -15.92 -0.86 8.61
N ALA A 116 -16.06 -1.29 9.84
CA ALA A 116 -17.28 -1.18 10.63
C ALA A 116 -16.94 -0.90 12.09
N GLU A 117 -17.97 -0.63 12.88
CA GLU A 117 -17.86 -0.46 14.32
C GLU A 117 -18.81 -1.43 15.03
N THR A 118 -18.30 -2.09 16.07
CA THR A 118 -19.07 -2.93 16.97
C THR A 118 -19.10 -2.29 18.35
N LYS A 119 -19.87 -2.87 19.27
CA LYS A 119 -19.86 -2.47 20.69
C LYS A 119 -18.47 -2.56 21.35
N ASP A 120 -17.58 -3.40 20.80
CA ASP A 120 -16.25 -3.67 21.33
C ASP A 120 -15.16 -2.84 20.62
N GLY A 121 -15.55 -2.01 19.63
CA GLY A 121 -14.65 -1.13 18.88
C GLY A 121 -14.66 -1.36 17.37
N PRO A 122 -13.70 -0.74 16.65
CA PRO A 122 -13.61 -0.82 15.20
C PRO A 122 -13.20 -2.21 14.72
N VAL A 123 -13.79 -2.64 13.62
CA VAL A 123 -13.49 -3.90 12.93
C VAL A 123 -13.14 -3.58 11.48
N ILE A 124 -12.10 -4.24 10.98
CA ILE A 124 -11.67 -4.15 9.57
C ILE A 124 -11.78 -5.55 8.95
N PHE A 125 -12.13 -5.64 7.68
CA PHE A 125 -12.39 -6.90 6.99
C PHE A 125 -12.02 -6.82 5.51
N ASP A 126 -11.98 -7.99 4.85
CA ASP A 126 -11.57 -8.16 3.45
C ASP A 126 -10.16 -7.63 3.14
N PRO A 127 -9.11 -8.09 3.86
CA PRO A 127 -7.75 -7.62 3.63
C PRO A 127 -7.15 -8.16 2.34
N ALA A 128 -6.37 -7.30 1.68
CA ALA A 128 -5.43 -7.63 0.63
C ALA A 128 -3.99 -7.55 1.19
N SER A 129 -3.74 -8.26 2.30
CA SER A 129 -2.55 -8.01 3.13
C SER A 129 -1.21 -8.35 2.46
N PHE A 130 -0.21 -7.55 2.80
CA PHE A 130 1.22 -7.79 2.56
C PHE A 130 2.06 -6.85 3.43
N TYR A 131 3.35 -7.13 3.56
CA TYR A 131 4.33 -6.21 4.14
C TYR A 131 4.80 -5.21 3.07
N GLY A 132 4.53 -3.92 3.28
CA GLY A 132 4.80 -2.86 2.33
C GLY A 132 5.16 -1.54 3.00
N HIS A 133 5.33 -0.47 2.22
CA HIS A 133 5.45 0.88 2.79
C HIS A 133 4.12 1.30 3.42
N SER A 134 4.12 1.76 4.66
CA SER A 134 2.92 2.21 5.39
C SER A 134 2.12 3.31 4.66
N GLU A 135 2.79 4.13 3.83
CA GLU A 135 2.14 5.15 3.01
C GLU A 135 1.25 4.57 1.89
N PHE A 136 1.45 3.31 1.49
CA PHE A 136 0.59 2.63 0.50
C PHE A 136 -0.88 2.62 0.93
N GLU A 137 -1.16 2.40 2.22
CA GLU A 137 -2.53 2.37 2.76
C GLU A 137 -3.29 3.68 2.48
N PHE A 138 -2.56 4.81 2.43
CA PHE A 138 -3.16 6.12 2.12
C PHE A 138 -3.69 6.21 0.70
N GLY A 139 -3.20 5.37 -0.22
CA GLY A 139 -3.73 5.25 -1.58
C GLY A 139 -5.23 5.08 -1.52
N ILE A 140 -5.70 3.95 -0.97
CA ILE A 140 -7.12 3.63 -0.90
C ILE A 140 -7.88 4.41 0.19
N LEU A 141 -7.27 4.68 1.36
CA LEU A 141 -7.92 5.44 2.45
C LEU A 141 -8.44 6.81 2.01
N THR A 142 -7.79 7.43 1.03
CA THR A 142 -8.11 8.79 0.56
C THR A 142 -8.93 8.81 -0.73
N LEU A 143 -9.26 7.63 -1.28
CA LEU A 143 -9.78 7.47 -2.63
C LEU A 143 -11.31 7.40 -2.67
N PHE A 144 -11.92 6.61 -1.77
CA PHE A 144 -13.37 6.36 -1.72
C PHE A 144 -14.06 6.87 -0.45
N GLY A 145 -13.36 7.66 0.36
CA GLY A 145 -13.87 8.18 1.62
C GLY A 145 -14.04 7.11 2.70
N GLY A 146 -14.83 7.43 3.73
CA GLY A 146 -15.06 6.57 4.90
C GLY A 146 -14.23 6.93 6.14
N PHE A 147 -13.22 7.80 5.99
CA PHE A 147 -12.39 8.25 7.10
C PHE A 147 -12.43 9.77 7.24
N SER A 148 -12.58 10.23 8.47
CA SER A 148 -12.68 11.65 8.81
C SER A 148 -11.31 12.24 9.20
N ARG A 149 -11.21 13.57 9.22
CA ARG A 149 -10.00 14.29 9.63
C ARG A 149 -9.41 13.81 10.97
N PRO A 150 -10.20 13.57 12.04
CA PRO A 150 -9.68 13.03 13.29
C PRO A 150 -8.90 11.71 13.15
N PHE A 151 -9.33 10.80 12.28
CA PHE A 151 -8.61 9.55 12.01
C PHE A 151 -7.20 9.83 11.47
N PHE A 152 -7.11 10.68 10.46
CA PHE A 152 -5.83 11.04 9.85
C PHE A 152 -4.93 11.78 10.83
N GLU A 153 -5.47 12.71 11.64
CA GLU A 153 -4.70 13.40 12.67
C GLU A 153 -4.16 12.44 13.74
N ALA A 154 -4.98 11.49 14.20
CA ALA A 154 -4.55 10.47 15.14
C ALA A 154 -3.45 9.57 14.55
N TYR A 155 -3.60 9.12 13.30
CA TYR A 155 -2.58 8.35 12.61
C TYR A 155 -1.26 9.14 12.51
N ARG A 156 -1.33 10.42 12.13
CA ARG A 156 -0.12 11.25 11.92
C ARG A 156 0.61 11.63 13.21
N LYS A 157 -0.06 11.56 14.36
CA LYS A 157 0.61 11.66 15.66
C LYS A 157 1.52 10.45 15.94
N LEU A 158 1.14 9.27 15.44
CA LEU A 158 1.90 8.03 15.62
C LEU A 158 2.94 7.82 14.52
N ILE A 159 2.54 8.04 13.26
CA ILE A 159 3.40 7.91 12.08
C ILE A 159 3.34 9.23 11.30
N PRO A 160 4.29 10.15 11.56
CA PRO A 160 4.37 11.43 10.85
C PRO A 160 4.48 11.25 9.33
N LYS A 161 4.06 12.27 8.56
CA LYS A 161 4.31 12.29 7.11
C LYS A 161 5.83 12.32 6.87
N SER A 162 6.34 11.38 6.08
CA SER A 162 7.72 11.45 5.64
C SER A 162 7.88 12.48 4.52
N LYS A 163 9.13 12.92 4.28
CA LYS A 163 9.43 13.88 3.21
C LYS A 163 9.01 13.28 1.85
N GLY A 164 8.31 14.08 1.05
CA GLY A 164 7.78 13.63 -0.26
C GLY A 164 6.49 12.78 -0.17
N PHE A 165 5.85 12.67 0.99
CA PHE A 165 4.58 11.92 1.10
C PHE A 165 3.54 12.41 0.09
N ASP A 166 3.35 13.73 -0.02
CA ASP A 166 2.31 14.30 -0.87
C ASP A 166 2.58 14.08 -2.37
N SER A 167 3.84 13.92 -2.79
CA SER A 167 4.17 13.55 -4.18
C SER A 167 4.04 12.04 -4.44
N ARG A 168 4.21 11.19 -3.42
CA ARG A 168 3.98 9.74 -3.50
C ARG A 168 2.52 9.32 -3.39
N LEU A 169 1.67 10.12 -2.75
CA LEU A 169 0.27 9.76 -2.56
C LEU A 169 -0.47 9.46 -3.90
N PRO A 170 -0.37 10.31 -4.95
CA PRO A 170 -1.01 10.00 -6.23
C PRO A 170 -0.43 8.73 -6.87
N LEU A 171 0.84 8.41 -6.63
CA LEU A 171 1.46 7.18 -7.09
C LEU A 171 0.78 5.96 -6.43
N TYR A 172 0.53 5.99 -5.11
CA TYR A 172 -0.21 4.93 -4.43
C TYR A 172 -1.68 4.85 -4.86
N GLN A 173 -2.34 5.98 -5.09
CA GLN A 173 -3.70 6.01 -5.62
C GLN A 173 -3.79 5.38 -7.03
N LEU A 174 -2.77 5.57 -7.88
CA LEU A 174 -2.74 4.99 -9.23
C LEU A 174 -2.91 3.48 -9.21
N PHE A 175 -2.28 2.77 -8.27
CA PHE A 175 -2.46 1.31 -8.14
C PHE A 175 -3.95 0.94 -8.00
N HIS A 176 -4.67 1.60 -7.11
CA HIS A 176 -6.08 1.29 -6.86
C HIS A 176 -6.98 1.71 -8.02
N TYR A 177 -6.69 2.83 -8.70
CA TYR A 177 -7.42 3.22 -9.91
C TYR A 177 -7.24 2.21 -11.05
N LEU A 178 -6.00 1.73 -11.29
CA LEU A 178 -5.75 0.68 -12.28
C LEU A 178 -6.40 -0.65 -11.88
N ASN A 179 -6.37 -1.01 -10.60
CA ASN A 179 -7.08 -2.17 -10.07
C ASN A 179 -8.59 -2.07 -10.33
N HIS A 180 -9.20 -0.92 -10.04
CA HIS A 180 -10.62 -0.68 -10.33
C HIS A 180 -10.93 -0.68 -11.82
N TRP A 181 -10.05 -0.17 -12.67
CA TRP A 181 -10.20 -0.30 -14.12
C TRP A 181 -10.17 -1.77 -14.55
N ASN A 182 -9.27 -2.57 -13.97
CA ASN A 182 -9.22 -4.01 -14.25
C ASN A 182 -10.45 -4.79 -13.78
N HIS A 183 -11.08 -4.38 -12.67
CA HIS A 183 -12.28 -5.00 -12.08
C HIS A 183 -13.58 -4.55 -12.74
N PHE A 184 -13.76 -3.24 -12.89
CA PHE A 184 -15.05 -2.62 -13.18
C PHE A 184 -15.09 -1.95 -14.57
N GLY A 185 -13.96 -1.96 -15.30
CA GLY A 185 -13.89 -1.49 -16.68
C GLY A 185 -13.71 0.01 -16.83
N ALA A 186 -14.09 0.53 -18.00
CA ALA A 186 -13.66 1.83 -18.51
C ALA A 186 -14.12 3.06 -17.69
N GLY A 187 -15.07 2.89 -16.74
CA GLY A 187 -15.46 3.97 -15.83
C GLY A 187 -14.29 4.55 -15.04
N TYR A 188 -13.24 3.76 -14.79
CA TYR A 188 -12.04 4.19 -14.05
C TYR A 188 -10.88 4.63 -14.96
N ARG A 189 -11.04 4.55 -16.29
CA ARG A 189 -10.02 4.98 -17.28
C ARG A 189 -9.64 6.44 -17.07
N GLY A 190 -10.64 7.32 -17.00
CA GLY A 190 -10.44 8.76 -16.91
C GLY A 190 -9.58 9.16 -15.70
N SER A 191 -9.93 8.65 -14.52
CA SER A 191 -9.20 8.92 -13.28
C SER A 191 -7.79 8.32 -13.29
N SER A 192 -7.64 7.09 -13.79
CA SER A 192 -6.33 6.42 -13.93
C SER A 192 -5.38 7.26 -14.78
N LEU A 193 -5.82 7.67 -15.97
CA LEU A 193 -5.00 8.44 -16.90
C LEU A 193 -4.76 9.87 -16.41
N SER A 194 -5.72 10.46 -15.70
CA SER A 194 -5.53 11.79 -15.09
C SER A 194 -4.39 11.80 -14.08
N ILE A 195 -4.37 10.83 -13.16
CA ILE A 195 -3.27 10.69 -12.20
C ILE A 195 -1.97 10.34 -12.89
N LEU A 196 -1.99 9.40 -13.83
CA LEU A 196 -0.81 9.02 -14.61
C LEU A 196 -0.17 10.24 -15.31
N ARG A 197 -0.98 11.09 -15.96
CA ARG A 197 -0.51 12.35 -16.57
C ARG A 197 0.10 13.29 -15.54
N SER A 198 -0.46 13.39 -14.35
CA SER A 198 0.08 14.26 -13.28
C SER A 198 1.44 13.78 -12.78
N LEU A 199 1.65 12.46 -12.73
CA LEU A 199 2.90 11.83 -12.28
C LEU A 199 4.00 11.85 -13.34
N VAL A 200 3.63 11.95 -14.62
CA VAL A 200 4.60 12.01 -15.75
C VAL A 200 5.11 13.43 -16.01
N LYS A 201 4.46 14.47 -15.49
CA LYS A 201 4.98 15.85 -15.57
C LYS A 201 6.28 15.97 -14.78
#